data_AF-A0A7S3RNG5-F1
#
_entry.id   AF-A0A7S3RNG5-F1
#
_cell.length_a   1.000
_cell.length_b   1.000
_cell.length_c   1.000
_cell.angle_alpha   90.00
_cell.angle_beta   90.00
_cell.angle_gamma   90.00
#
_symmetry.space_group_name_H-M   'P 1'
#
loop_
_entity.id
_entity.type
_entity.pdbx_description
1 polymer ?
#
loop_
_entity_poly.entity_id
_entity_poly.type
_entity_poly.pdbx_seq_one_letter_code
_entity_poly.pdbx_strand_id
1 'polypeptide(L)'
;MRLVLRIAVFTLPIITLIFSAKFHVASTGSQSSRAQRFLLQTATEADTVPPHLLLRPPPPPPPPHSDSARPCEPLSARAVRETAEANAHGVTFVTFANAAQLDFALNWHQHLSLLGLGRSALLGATDEATNRGLSAAGARCFPLKSSIGADEAKWGSPGFSHMGRTKALLVRTLLELNATLLFADVDVVFLRDPLPYLGRQLAAHAQLLFHTDGFGSSPEAIAAQPPGLETPSFGITPEMNTGLFLMAPAAAALAAAWCAALDADGAFSNWKNDQQALNQLLRRGLVAPPASDARKLMAAYGGSLQLGLLPNHLFPSGHLFFIQRALHRLGATPVAVHLTFQNCDQSGKRHRMREGGLWLVD
;
A
#
# COMPACT_ATOMS: atom_id res chain seq x y z
N MET A 1 -5.25 67.61 37.97
CA MET A 1 -3.83 67.18 37.90
C MET A 1 -3.71 66.18 36.76
N ARG A 2 -2.78 66.38 35.80
CA ARG A 2 -2.48 65.52 34.61
C ARG A 2 -3.70 65.07 33.77
N LEU A 3 -4.09 65.84 32.74
CA LEU A 3 -3.65 65.68 31.34
C LEU A 3 -4.32 64.45 30.67
N VAL A 4 -5.48 64.54 30.02
CA VAL A 4 -5.85 65.27 28.77
C VAL A 4 -5.16 64.74 27.52
N LEU A 5 -5.91 63.93 26.76
CA LEU A 5 -6.08 64.12 25.31
C LEU A 5 -7.54 63.82 24.95
N ARG A 6 -7.98 64.15 23.72
CA ARG A 6 -9.39 64.51 23.42
C ARG A 6 -9.78 64.13 22.00
N ILE A 7 -11.10 64.07 21.73
CA ILE A 7 -11.77 64.17 20.41
C ILE A 7 -11.60 62.93 19.49
N ALA A 8 -12.64 62.44 18.77
CA ALA A 8 -14.09 62.60 18.91
C ALA A 8 -14.85 61.48 18.14
N VAL A 9 -16.15 61.37 18.38
CA VAL A 9 -17.08 60.48 17.63
C VAL A 9 -17.71 61.25 16.47
N PHE A 10 -17.85 60.65 15.29
CA PHE A 10 -18.94 60.88 14.33
C PHE A 10 -19.10 59.69 13.36
N THR A 11 -20.17 59.68 12.55
CA THR A 11 -20.77 58.48 11.93
C THR A 11 -20.55 58.32 10.41
N LEU A 12 -20.74 57.08 9.95
CA LEU A 12 -21.04 56.54 8.59
C LEU A 12 -21.60 57.53 7.53
N PRO A 13 -21.34 57.33 6.21
CA PRO A 13 -21.65 56.07 5.49
C PRO A 13 -20.67 55.59 4.38
N ILE A 14 -21.07 54.52 3.67
CA ILE A 14 -20.33 53.78 2.62
C ILE A 14 -20.72 54.24 1.21
N ILE A 15 -19.76 54.52 0.31
CA ILE A 15 -19.94 54.62 -1.17
C ILE A 15 -18.70 54.04 -1.90
N THR A 16 -18.88 53.49 -3.10
CA THR A 16 -17.86 52.78 -3.92
C THR A 16 -17.62 53.43 -5.29
N LEU A 17 -16.35 53.62 -5.70
CA LEU A 17 -15.81 53.91 -7.06
C LEU A 17 -14.27 53.67 -7.00
N ILE A 18 -13.50 53.01 -7.89
CA ILE A 18 -13.52 52.59 -9.32
C ILE A 18 -12.75 53.56 -10.27
N PHE A 19 -11.81 53.00 -11.08
CA PHE A 19 -10.89 53.60 -12.09
C PHE A 19 -9.75 54.52 -11.55
N SER A 20 -8.59 54.71 -12.22
CA SER A 20 -7.96 54.18 -13.47
C SER A 20 -6.43 54.12 -13.26
N ALA A 21 -5.63 53.16 -13.77
CA ALA A 21 -5.21 52.88 -15.16
C ALA A 21 -4.31 53.98 -15.79
N LYS A 22 -3.33 53.68 -16.67
CA LYS A 22 -2.95 52.39 -17.32
C LYS A 22 -1.64 51.85 -16.70
N PHE A 23 -0.46 51.61 -17.28
CA PHE A 23 0.20 51.61 -18.63
C PHE A 23 1.52 50.79 -18.49
N HIS A 24 2.20 50.20 -19.50
CA HIS A 24 1.89 49.84 -20.89
C HIS A 24 2.91 48.77 -21.36
N VAL A 25 2.49 47.77 -22.15
CA VAL A 25 3.37 46.99 -23.07
C VAL A 25 2.67 46.94 -24.44
N ALA A 26 3.43 46.90 -25.54
CA ALA A 26 2.89 46.98 -26.91
C ALA A 26 2.53 45.60 -27.50
N SER A 27 1.58 45.59 -28.44
CA SER A 27 1.20 44.39 -29.19
C SER A 27 2.02 44.21 -30.46
N THR A 28 2.66 43.06 -30.63
CA THR A 28 2.98 42.48 -31.94
C THR A 28 2.30 41.11 -32.04
N GLY A 29 1.66 40.83 -33.18
CA GLY A 29 0.76 39.68 -33.33
C GLY A 29 1.31 38.52 -34.13
N SER A 30 0.43 37.55 -34.39
CA SER A 30 0.55 36.56 -35.49
C SER A 30 1.61 35.45 -35.39
N GLN A 31 1.61 34.65 -34.30
CA GLN A 31 2.03 33.22 -34.39
C GLN A 31 1.18 32.21 -33.57
N SER A 32 0.43 32.62 -32.55
CA SER A 32 -0.25 31.67 -31.64
C SER A 32 -1.43 30.87 -32.23
N SER A 33 -2.09 31.39 -33.28
CA SER A 33 -3.38 30.87 -33.76
C SER A 33 -3.34 29.52 -34.46
N ARG A 34 -2.16 29.01 -34.85
CA ARG A 34 -2.01 27.70 -35.52
C ARG A 34 -1.86 26.55 -34.51
N ALA A 35 -1.11 26.75 -33.43
CA ALA A 35 -0.91 25.75 -32.38
C ALA A 35 -2.21 25.42 -31.63
N GLN A 36 -3.01 26.45 -31.29
CA GLN A 36 -4.28 26.25 -30.57
C GLN A 36 -5.36 25.56 -31.43
N ARG A 37 -5.31 25.63 -32.77
CA ARG A 37 -6.22 24.86 -33.63
C ARG A 37 -5.82 23.38 -33.73
N PHE A 38 -4.51 23.09 -33.77
CA PHE A 38 -4.02 21.72 -33.81
C PHE A 38 -4.40 20.93 -32.53
N LEU A 39 -4.39 21.60 -31.37
CA LEU A 39 -4.81 21.03 -30.08
C LEU A 39 -6.33 20.90 -29.88
N LEU A 40 -7.16 21.37 -30.82
CA LEU A 40 -8.62 21.33 -30.73
C LEU A 40 -9.30 20.51 -31.84
N GLN A 41 -8.56 20.04 -32.85
CA GLN A 41 -9.09 19.16 -33.92
C GLN A 41 -8.81 17.67 -33.72
N THR A 42 -8.03 17.28 -32.70
CA THR A 42 -7.80 15.87 -32.34
C THR A 42 -8.70 15.37 -31.21
N ALA A 43 -9.71 16.15 -30.80
CA ALA A 43 -10.60 15.85 -29.68
C ALA A 43 -12.02 15.41 -30.13
N THR A 44 -12.18 14.99 -31.40
CA THR A 44 -13.48 14.68 -32.02
C THR A 44 -13.53 13.33 -32.74
N GLU A 45 -12.57 12.44 -32.49
CA GLU A 45 -12.76 11.01 -32.73
C GLU A 45 -12.94 10.32 -31.36
N ALA A 46 -13.94 9.45 -31.27
CA ALA A 46 -14.23 8.76 -30.03
C ALA A 46 -13.24 7.59 -29.85
N ASP A 47 -12.29 7.76 -28.94
CA ASP A 47 -11.54 6.66 -28.31
C ASP A 47 -12.52 5.76 -27.53
N THR A 48 -13.24 4.95 -28.30
CA THR A 48 -14.05 3.85 -27.79
C THR A 48 -13.09 2.88 -27.11
N VAL A 49 -13.15 2.83 -25.77
CA VAL A 49 -12.28 1.98 -24.95
C VAL A 49 -12.32 0.56 -25.52
N PRO A 50 -11.20 0.02 -26.04
CA PRO A 50 -11.23 -1.27 -26.69
C PRO A 50 -11.70 -2.34 -25.69
N PRO A 51 -12.79 -3.10 -25.98
CA PRO A 51 -13.42 -3.96 -24.99
C PRO A 51 -12.51 -5.10 -24.51
N HIS A 52 -11.39 -5.35 -25.21
CA HIS A 52 -10.38 -6.31 -24.78
C HIS A 52 -9.62 -5.94 -23.50
N LEU A 53 -9.62 -4.66 -23.08
CA LEU A 53 -9.10 -4.25 -21.76
C LEU A 53 -10.04 -4.57 -20.58
N LEU A 54 -11.24 -5.10 -20.85
CA LEU A 54 -12.17 -5.65 -19.86
C LEU A 54 -12.46 -7.15 -20.12
N LEU A 55 -11.64 -7.82 -20.93
CA LEU A 55 -11.71 -9.27 -21.04
C LEU A 55 -11.18 -9.91 -19.75
N ARG A 56 -12.12 -10.18 -18.84
CA ARG A 56 -12.08 -11.35 -17.97
C ARG A 56 -11.45 -12.52 -18.75
N PRO A 57 -10.30 -13.10 -18.33
CA PRO A 57 -10.20 -14.54 -18.44
C PRO A 57 -11.47 -15.12 -17.81
N PRO A 58 -12.10 -16.18 -18.38
CA PRO A 58 -13.23 -16.80 -17.72
C PRO A 58 -12.82 -17.11 -16.28
N PRO A 59 -13.66 -16.82 -15.26
CA PRO A 59 -13.28 -17.12 -13.89
C PRO A 59 -12.84 -18.57 -13.85
N PRO A 60 -11.59 -18.87 -13.42
CA PRO A 60 -11.12 -20.25 -13.37
C PRO A 60 -12.16 -21.03 -12.56
N PRO A 61 -12.51 -22.27 -12.98
CA PRO A 61 -13.53 -23.04 -12.31
C PRO A 61 -13.20 -23.03 -10.81
N PRO A 62 -14.19 -22.76 -9.93
CA PRO A 62 -13.93 -22.56 -8.51
C PRO A 62 -13.06 -23.72 -8.04
N PRO A 63 -11.89 -23.44 -7.40
CA PRO A 63 -10.92 -24.49 -7.08
C PRO A 63 -11.70 -25.58 -6.34
N PRO A 64 -11.62 -26.84 -6.80
CA PRO A 64 -12.51 -27.90 -6.32
C PRO A 64 -12.44 -27.90 -4.80
N HIS A 65 -13.60 -27.68 -4.17
CA HIS A 65 -13.69 -27.48 -2.72
C HIS A 65 -12.83 -28.54 -2.04
N SER A 66 -11.79 -28.12 -1.32
CA SER A 66 -10.93 -29.09 -0.65
C SER A 66 -11.78 -29.79 0.40
N ASP A 67 -12.13 -31.06 0.17
CA ASP A 67 -13.18 -31.81 0.89
C ASP A 67 -12.90 -32.05 2.39
N SER A 68 -11.91 -31.37 2.96
CA SER A 68 -11.82 -31.12 4.39
C SER A 68 -11.50 -29.65 4.67
N ALA A 69 -12.34 -29.00 5.49
CA ALA A 69 -11.99 -27.76 6.14
C ALA A 69 -10.72 -27.97 6.99
N ARG A 70 -9.74 -27.07 6.89
CA ARG A 70 -8.47 -27.19 7.63
C ARG A 70 -8.55 -26.40 8.93
N PRO A 71 -8.53 -27.04 10.12
CA PRO A 71 -8.49 -26.31 11.38
C PRO A 71 -7.33 -25.32 11.43
N CYS A 72 -7.58 -24.10 11.93
CA CYS A 72 -6.52 -23.12 12.10
C CYS A 72 -5.57 -23.56 13.24
N GLU A 73 -4.31 -23.85 12.91
CA GLU A 73 -3.32 -24.37 13.85
C GLU A 73 -2.55 -23.22 14.54
N PRO A 74 -2.08 -23.38 15.79
CA PRO A 74 -1.26 -22.36 16.45
C PRO A 74 0.00 -21.99 15.64
N LEU A 75 0.28 -20.69 15.52
CA LEU A 75 1.46 -20.20 14.81
C LEU A 75 2.74 -20.77 15.44
N SER A 76 3.60 -21.37 14.61
CA SER A 76 4.76 -22.11 15.05
C SER A 76 5.88 -22.10 14.00
N ALA A 77 7.12 -22.37 14.44
CA ALA A 77 8.28 -22.53 13.55
C ALA A 77 8.04 -23.59 12.45
N ARG A 78 7.24 -24.62 12.75
CA ARG A 78 6.82 -25.63 11.77
C ARG A 78 5.92 -25.03 10.69
N ALA A 79 4.86 -24.32 11.07
CA ALA A 79 3.91 -23.72 10.13
C ALA A 79 4.58 -22.64 9.25
N VAL A 80 5.48 -21.84 9.83
CA VAL A 80 6.31 -20.88 9.08
C VAL A 80 7.18 -21.61 8.06
N ARG A 81 7.96 -22.61 8.49
CA ARG A 81 8.89 -23.31 7.60
C ARG A 81 8.17 -24.08 6.47
N GLU A 82 7.10 -24.81 6.79
CA GLU A 82 6.26 -25.52 5.78
C GLU A 82 5.57 -24.57 4.78
N THR A 83 5.56 -23.26 5.06
CA THR A 83 5.01 -22.22 4.18
C THR A 83 6.11 -21.54 3.36
N ALA A 84 7.27 -21.27 3.95
CA ALA A 84 8.47 -20.85 3.22
C ALA A 84 8.91 -21.93 2.18
N GLU A 85 8.91 -23.21 2.58
CA GLU A 85 9.21 -24.37 1.74
C GLU A 85 8.20 -24.58 0.59
N ALA A 86 7.07 -23.86 0.58
CA ALA A 86 6.08 -23.94 -0.50
C ALA A 86 6.46 -23.12 -1.76
N ASN A 87 7.57 -22.35 -1.72
CA ASN A 87 8.09 -21.66 -2.89
C ASN A 87 9.63 -21.57 -2.90
N ALA A 88 10.19 -21.38 -4.10
CA ALA A 88 11.65 -21.37 -4.34
C ALA A 88 12.42 -20.19 -3.71
N HIS A 89 11.73 -19.25 -3.06
CA HIS A 89 12.33 -18.04 -2.47
C HIS A 89 12.19 -17.98 -0.94
N GLY A 90 11.56 -18.96 -0.30
CA GLY A 90 11.38 -19.00 1.15
C GLY A 90 10.46 -17.90 1.71
N VAL A 91 9.64 -17.27 0.87
CA VAL A 91 8.80 -16.13 1.27
C VAL A 91 7.47 -16.63 1.85
N THR A 92 7.16 -16.23 3.08
CA THR A 92 5.86 -16.50 3.72
C THR A 92 4.95 -15.29 3.50
N PHE A 93 3.85 -15.46 2.75
CA PHE A 93 2.83 -14.44 2.57
C PHE A 93 1.95 -14.38 3.83
N VAL A 94 1.73 -13.19 4.38
CA VAL A 94 1.02 -13.02 5.66
C VAL A 94 -0.03 -11.93 5.58
N THR A 95 -1.21 -12.24 6.10
CA THR A 95 -2.26 -11.27 6.42
C THR A 95 -2.99 -11.68 7.70
N PHE A 96 -3.88 -10.85 8.21
CA PHE A 96 -4.82 -11.22 9.27
C PHE A 96 -6.14 -10.45 9.15
N ALA A 97 -7.20 -11.00 9.74
CA ALA A 97 -8.55 -10.44 9.67
C ALA A 97 -9.33 -10.61 10.98
N ASN A 98 -10.40 -9.82 11.09
CA ASN A 98 -11.53 -10.04 11.98
C ASN A 98 -12.80 -10.31 11.16
N ALA A 99 -13.93 -10.57 11.83
CA ALA A 99 -15.18 -10.98 11.19
C ALA A 99 -15.67 -9.98 10.12
N ALA A 100 -15.53 -8.67 10.37
CA ALA A 100 -15.86 -7.63 9.39
C ALA A 100 -15.00 -7.68 8.12
N GLN A 101 -13.77 -8.21 8.22
CA GLN A 101 -12.77 -8.30 7.13
C GLN A 101 -12.63 -9.71 6.53
N LEU A 102 -13.44 -10.69 6.95
CA LEU A 102 -13.32 -12.08 6.52
C LEU A 102 -13.46 -12.23 5.00
N ASP A 103 -14.38 -11.51 4.36
CA ASP A 103 -14.60 -11.60 2.92
C ASP A 103 -13.41 -11.03 2.10
N PHE A 104 -12.79 -9.94 2.57
CA PHE A 104 -11.50 -9.47 2.04
C PHE A 104 -10.40 -10.52 2.18
N ALA A 105 -10.30 -11.19 3.34
CA ALA A 105 -9.29 -12.25 3.55
C ALA A 105 -9.52 -13.48 2.67
N LEU A 106 -10.79 -13.83 2.40
CA LEU A 106 -11.15 -14.89 1.45
C LEU A 106 -10.84 -14.48 0.01
N ASN A 107 -11.10 -13.23 -0.39
CA ASN A 107 -10.71 -12.70 -1.70
C ASN A 107 -9.18 -12.74 -1.88
N TRP A 108 -8.43 -12.27 -0.88
CA TRP A 108 -6.96 -12.29 -0.83
C TRP A 108 -6.41 -13.73 -0.95
N HIS A 109 -7.00 -14.67 -0.21
CA HIS A 109 -6.63 -16.08 -0.30
C HIS A 109 -6.91 -16.66 -1.70
N GLN A 110 -8.07 -16.35 -2.28
CA GLN A 110 -8.44 -16.81 -3.61
C GLN A 110 -7.46 -16.31 -4.68
N HIS A 111 -7.10 -15.01 -4.68
CA HIS A 111 -6.09 -14.48 -5.62
C HIS A 111 -4.74 -15.20 -5.51
N LEU A 112 -4.23 -15.45 -4.30
CA LEU A 112 -3.01 -16.25 -4.14
C LEU A 112 -3.19 -17.70 -4.58
N SER A 113 -4.34 -18.33 -4.34
CA SER A 113 -4.63 -19.70 -4.79
C SER A 113 -4.67 -19.80 -6.32
N LEU A 114 -5.21 -18.81 -7.03
CA LEU A 114 -5.19 -18.75 -8.50
C LEU A 114 -3.77 -18.56 -9.07
N LEU A 115 -2.86 -17.94 -8.31
CA LEU A 115 -1.44 -17.84 -8.66
C LEU A 115 -0.62 -19.09 -8.25
N GLY A 116 -1.26 -20.12 -7.68
CA GLY A 116 -0.58 -21.29 -7.11
C GLY A 116 0.12 -21.04 -5.76
N LEU A 117 0.01 -19.83 -5.24
CA LEU A 117 0.69 -19.33 -4.04
C LEU A 117 -0.09 -19.58 -2.74
N GLY A 118 -1.31 -20.13 -2.79
CA GLY A 118 -2.13 -20.39 -1.59
C GLY A 118 -1.47 -21.26 -0.51
N ARG A 119 -0.52 -22.14 -0.89
CA ARG A 119 0.33 -22.90 0.04
C ARG A 119 1.47 -22.09 0.68
N SER A 120 1.83 -20.95 0.10
CA SER A 120 2.84 -20.00 0.59
C SER A 120 2.26 -18.92 1.52
N ALA A 121 0.98 -19.03 1.91
CA ALA A 121 0.30 -18.10 2.79
C ALA A 121 0.09 -18.61 4.22
N LEU A 122 0.06 -17.70 5.20
CA LEU A 122 -0.45 -17.88 6.56
C LEU A 122 -1.40 -16.73 6.92
N LEU A 123 -2.62 -17.05 7.36
CA LEU A 123 -3.67 -16.07 7.64
C LEU A 123 -4.06 -16.05 9.14
N GLY A 124 -3.87 -14.91 9.80
CA GLY A 124 -4.27 -14.73 11.21
C GLY A 124 -5.77 -14.51 11.38
N ALA A 125 -6.44 -15.34 12.17
CA ALA A 125 -7.83 -15.15 12.58
C ALA A 125 -7.89 -14.51 13.97
N THR A 126 -8.37 -13.28 14.07
CA THR A 126 -8.43 -12.55 15.35
C THR A 126 -9.66 -12.86 16.21
N ASP A 127 -10.66 -13.52 15.62
CA ASP A 127 -11.86 -14.02 16.30
C ASP A 127 -12.28 -15.40 15.76
N GLU A 128 -13.25 -16.01 16.43
CA GLU A 128 -13.73 -17.37 16.13
C GLU A 128 -14.51 -17.46 14.82
N ALA A 129 -15.21 -16.39 14.41
CA ALA A 129 -15.95 -16.37 13.15
C ALA A 129 -14.99 -16.39 11.96
N THR A 130 -13.93 -15.58 12.03
CA THR A 130 -12.82 -15.55 11.08
C THR A 130 -12.11 -16.91 11.03
N ASN A 131 -11.87 -17.52 12.19
CA ASN A 131 -11.23 -18.83 12.30
C ASN A 131 -12.03 -19.91 11.56
N ARG A 132 -13.33 -20.01 11.82
CA ARG A 132 -14.23 -20.94 11.11
C ARG A 132 -14.30 -20.65 9.61
N GLY A 133 -14.37 -19.38 9.21
CA GLY A 133 -14.43 -18.98 7.80
C GLY A 133 -13.18 -19.34 6.99
N LEU A 134 -11.98 -19.03 7.53
CA LEU A 134 -10.71 -19.39 6.89
C LEU A 134 -10.48 -20.91 6.87
N SER A 135 -10.85 -21.60 7.95
CA SER A 135 -10.81 -23.08 8.03
C SER A 135 -11.69 -23.74 6.97
N ALA A 136 -12.94 -23.27 6.82
CA ALA A 136 -13.88 -23.76 5.83
C ALA A 136 -13.43 -23.51 4.38
N ALA A 137 -12.65 -22.46 4.14
CA ALA A 137 -12.03 -22.17 2.85
C ALA A 137 -10.75 -22.99 2.56
N GLY A 138 -10.34 -23.89 3.46
CA GLY A 138 -9.09 -24.67 3.33
C GLY A 138 -7.81 -23.86 3.52
N ALA A 139 -7.92 -22.60 3.95
CA ALA A 139 -6.78 -21.70 4.09
C ALA A 139 -5.85 -22.15 5.22
N ARG A 140 -4.54 -21.93 5.05
CA ARG A 140 -3.56 -22.10 6.13
C ARG A 140 -3.72 -20.94 7.12
N CYS A 141 -4.47 -21.15 8.19
CA CYS A 141 -4.80 -20.13 9.17
C CYS A 141 -4.30 -20.45 10.59
N PHE A 142 -4.21 -19.42 11.44
CA PHE A 142 -3.83 -19.55 12.84
C PHE A 142 -4.65 -18.59 13.75
N PRO A 143 -4.97 -18.97 15.00
CA PRO A 143 -5.57 -18.04 15.96
C PRO A 143 -4.57 -16.92 16.33
N LEU A 144 -5.00 -15.66 16.22
CA LEU A 144 -4.17 -14.47 16.50
C LEU A 144 -4.80 -13.64 17.63
N LYS A 145 -4.17 -13.62 18.81
CA LYS A 145 -4.65 -12.80 19.92
C LYS A 145 -4.54 -11.30 19.57
N SER A 146 -5.65 -10.58 19.65
CA SER A 146 -5.74 -9.16 19.30
C SER A 146 -6.72 -8.40 20.20
N SER A 147 -6.69 -7.06 20.13
CA SER A 147 -7.61 -6.13 20.79
C SER A 147 -8.43 -5.29 19.80
N ILE A 148 -8.45 -5.65 18.50
CA ILE A 148 -9.19 -4.91 17.45
C ILE A 148 -10.71 -4.94 17.70
N GLY A 149 -11.24 -6.06 18.18
CA GLY A 149 -12.67 -6.35 18.13
C GLY A 149 -13.10 -6.96 16.78
N ALA A 150 -14.38 -7.27 16.63
CA ALA A 150 -14.94 -7.90 15.43
C ALA A 150 -15.39 -6.89 14.34
N ASP A 151 -15.54 -5.62 14.71
CA ASP A 151 -16.07 -4.54 13.87
C ASP A 151 -15.02 -3.92 12.93
N GLU A 152 -15.45 -3.07 12.00
CA GLU A 152 -14.54 -2.38 11.08
C GLU A 152 -13.60 -1.39 11.80
N ALA A 153 -12.29 -1.68 11.75
CA ALA A 153 -11.22 -0.81 12.23
C ALA A 153 -10.98 0.41 11.31
N LYS A 154 -11.96 1.33 11.25
CA LYS A 154 -11.90 2.56 10.42
C LYS A 154 -10.64 3.39 10.71
N TRP A 155 -10.09 4.04 9.69
CA TRP A 155 -8.87 4.85 9.81
C TRP A 155 -8.98 5.91 10.92
N GLY A 156 -7.95 6.01 11.76
CA GLY A 156 -7.93 6.94 12.90
C GLY A 156 -8.75 6.51 14.13
N SER A 157 -9.42 5.35 14.10
CA SER A 157 -10.14 4.81 15.27
C SER A 157 -9.22 4.11 16.28
N PRO A 158 -9.65 3.90 17.54
CA PRO A 158 -8.94 3.04 18.49
C PRO A 158 -8.75 1.60 17.99
N GLY A 159 -9.72 1.05 17.25
CA GLY A 159 -9.60 -0.26 16.61
C GLY A 159 -8.47 -0.32 15.58
N PHE A 160 -8.29 0.73 14.78
CA PHE A 160 -7.17 0.88 13.84
C PHE A 160 -5.81 0.98 14.56
N SER A 161 -5.75 1.68 15.70
CA SER A 161 -4.56 1.69 16.57
C SER A 161 -4.23 0.29 17.13
N HIS A 162 -5.23 -0.48 17.55
CA HIS A 162 -5.05 -1.88 17.98
C HIS A 162 -4.69 -2.81 16.81
N MET A 163 -5.17 -2.53 15.59
CA MET A 163 -4.78 -3.25 14.36
C MET A 163 -3.31 -3.04 14.05
N GLY A 164 -2.83 -1.79 14.12
CA GLY A 164 -1.41 -1.46 13.96
C GLY A 164 -0.51 -2.16 14.98
N ARG A 165 -0.91 -2.19 16.27
CA ARG A 165 -0.18 -2.94 17.32
C ARG A 165 -0.19 -4.46 17.06
N THR A 166 -1.32 -5.01 16.61
CA THR A 166 -1.45 -6.43 16.25
C THR A 166 -0.52 -6.79 15.08
N LYS A 167 -0.46 -5.94 14.05
CA LYS A 167 0.45 -6.07 12.91
C LYS A 167 1.91 -6.10 13.34
N ALA A 168 2.35 -5.13 14.14
CA ALA A 168 3.73 -5.06 14.64
C ALA A 168 4.12 -6.29 15.48
N LEU A 169 3.24 -6.75 16.37
CA LEU A 169 3.47 -7.95 17.20
C LEU A 169 3.56 -9.23 16.35
N LEU A 170 2.66 -9.42 15.38
CA LEU A 170 2.69 -10.57 14.47
C LEU A 170 3.99 -10.59 13.65
N VAL A 171 4.38 -9.44 13.09
CA VAL A 171 5.63 -9.28 12.32
C VAL A 171 6.84 -9.62 13.18
N ARG A 172 6.89 -9.14 14.43
CA ARG A 172 7.98 -9.48 15.36
C ARG A 172 8.06 -10.98 15.60
N THR A 173 6.94 -11.64 15.91
CA THR A 173 6.91 -13.09 16.16
C THR A 173 7.26 -13.93 14.93
N LEU A 174 6.89 -13.50 13.72
CA LEU A 174 7.33 -14.18 12.50
C LEU A 174 8.85 -14.05 12.26
N LEU A 175 9.44 -12.90 12.56
CA LEU A 175 10.89 -12.70 12.47
C LEU A 175 11.65 -13.46 13.58
N GLU A 176 11.08 -13.54 14.80
CA GLU A 176 11.55 -14.42 15.90
C GLU A 176 11.50 -15.91 15.48
N LEU A 177 10.54 -16.31 14.63
CA LEU A 177 10.44 -17.64 14.01
C LEU A 177 11.25 -17.78 12.70
N ASN A 178 12.17 -16.83 12.41
CA ASN A 178 13.05 -16.81 11.24
C ASN A 178 12.33 -16.81 9.88
N ALA A 179 11.16 -16.17 9.77
CA ALA A 179 10.47 -15.98 8.49
C ALA A 179 11.09 -14.84 7.66
N THR A 180 11.25 -15.06 6.35
CA THR A 180 11.18 -13.97 5.37
C THR A 180 9.71 -13.78 5.03
N LEU A 181 9.10 -12.71 5.54
CA LEU A 181 7.67 -12.47 5.42
C LEU A 181 7.35 -11.39 4.38
N LEU A 182 6.37 -11.63 3.52
CA LEU A 182 5.68 -10.61 2.74
C LEU A 182 4.34 -10.34 3.44
N PHE A 183 4.27 -9.27 4.22
CA PHE A 183 3.03 -8.83 4.84
C PHE A 183 2.18 -8.05 3.84
N ALA A 184 0.89 -8.35 3.81
CA ALA A 184 -0.12 -7.63 3.04
C ALA A 184 -1.37 -7.42 3.90
N ASP A 185 -1.94 -6.22 3.92
CA ASP A 185 -3.30 -6.01 4.42
C ASP A 185 -4.31 -6.72 3.49
N VAL A 186 -5.48 -7.10 4.03
CA VAL A 186 -6.47 -7.92 3.31
C VAL A 186 -7.07 -7.24 2.07
N ASP A 187 -6.91 -5.92 1.92
CA ASP A 187 -7.31 -5.15 0.75
C ASP A 187 -6.16 -4.92 -0.25
N VAL A 188 -5.09 -5.73 -0.17
CA VAL A 188 -4.15 -5.96 -1.27
C VAL A 188 -4.67 -7.08 -2.17
N VAL A 189 -4.63 -6.87 -3.48
CA VAL A 189 -4.93 -7.90 -4.48
C VAL A 189 -3.68 -8.20 -5.31
N PHE A 190 -3.23 -9.46 -5.33
CA PHE A 190 -2.15 -9.93 -6.19
C PHE A 190 -2.71 -10.35 -7.55
N LEU A 191 -2.25 -9.70 -8.63
CA LEU A 191 -2.69 -9.99 -10.02
C LEU A 191 -1.69 -10.86 -10.78
N ARG A 192 -0.45 -10.95 -10.29
CA ARG A 192 0.66 -11.72 -10.85
C ARG A 192 1.49 -12.27 -9.70
N ASP A 193 2.22 -13.36 -9.93
CA ASP A 193 3.20 -13.87 -8.97
C ASP A 193 4.27 -12.80 -8.69
N PRO A 194 4.42 -12.33 -7.43
CA PRO A 194 5.45 -11.36 -7.06
C PRO A 194 6.84 -12.00 -6.88
N LEU A 195 6.93 -13.32 -6.69
CA LEU A 195 8.16 -13.99 -6.30
C LEU A 195 9.33 -13.81 -7.29
N PRO A 196 9.13 -13.89 -8.63
CA PRO A 196 10.22 -13.63 -9.58
C PRO A 196 10.77 -12.20 -9.49
N TYR A 197 9.97 -11.23 -9.02
CA TYR A 197 10.43 -9.88 -8.75
C TYR A 197 11.13 -9.79 -7.38
N LEU A 198 10.46 -10.22 -6.30
CA LEU A 198 10.97 -10.12 -4.93
C LEU A 198 12.27 -10.92 -4.75
N GLY A 199 12.34 -12.11 -5.34
CA GLY A 199 13.51 -12.99 -5.32
C GLY A 199 14.77 -12.36 -5.91
N ARG A 200 14.65 -11.50 -6.95
CA ARG A 200 15.79 -10.73 -7.46
C ARG A 200 16.29 -9.69 -6.45
N GLN A 201 15.38 -9.02 -5.75
CA GLN A 201 15.76 -8.00 -4.76
C GLN A 201 16.39 -8.65 -3.53
N LEU A 202 15.84 -9.79 -3.07
CA LEU A 202 16.44 -10.63 -2.01
C LEU A 202 17.86 -11.10 -2.40
N ALA A 203 18.05 -11.56 -3.65
CA ALA A 203 19.36 -11.93 -4.17
C ALA A 203 20.33 -10.74 -4.30
N ALA A 204 19.82 -9.51 -4.47
CA ALA A 204 20.60 -8.27 -4.42
C ALA A 204 20.88 -7.77 -2.98
N HIS A 205 20.55 -8.58 -1.97
CA HIS A 205 20.67 -8.33 -0.52
C HIS A 205 19.67 -7.31 0.06
N ALA A 206 18.50 -7.13 -0.55
CA ALA A 206 17.40 -6.42 0.10
C ALA A 206 16.92 -7.19 1.34
N GLN A 207 16.77 -6.51 2.46
CA GLN A 207 16.24 -7.07 3.73
C GLN A 207 14.88 -6.49 4.09
N LEU A 208 14.56 -5.32 3.52
CA LEU A 208 13.30 -4.60 3.64
C LEU A 208 12.85 -4.17 2.24
N LEU A 209 11.57 -4.37 1.90
CA LEU A 209 10.97 -3.83 0.68
C LEU A 209 9.60 -3.24 1.01
N PHE A 210 9.30 -2.02 0.59
CA PHE A 210 8.03 -1.36 0.91
C PHE A 210 7.32 -0.83 -0.34
N HIS A 211 6.01 -1.08 -0.41
CA HIS A 211 5.10 -0.24 -1.20
C HIS A 211 5.14 1.20 -0.67
N THR A 212 4.84 2.19 -1.51
CA THR A 212 4.92 3.61 -1.13
C THR A 212 3.60 4.33 -1.36
N ASP A 213 3.26 5.28 -0.48
CA ASP A 213 2.11 6.17 -0.70
C ASP A 213 2.41 7.31 -1.71
N GLY A 214 3.44 7.14 -2.55
CA GLY A 214 3.78 8.05 -3.63
C GLY A 214 2.79 8.04 -4.81
N PHE A 215 2.81 9.08 -5.63
CA PHE A 215 1.85 9.29 -6.73
C PHE A 215 2.32 8.81 -8.11
N GLY A 216 3.32 7.93 -8.18
CA GLY A 216 3.82 7.36 -9.44
C GLY A 216 5.16 6.68 -9.29
N SER A 217 5.81 6.40 -10.43
CA SER A 217 7.18 5.85 -10.48
C SER A 217 8.12 6.78 -11.24
N SER A 218 9.41 6.68 -10.94
CA SER A 218 10.46 7.37 -11.69
C SER A 218 10.59 6.86 -13.14
N PRO A 219 11.09 7.69 -14.07
CA PRO A 219 11.41 7.25 -15.42
C PRO A 219 12.38 6.07 -15.43
N GLU A 220 13.38 6.05 -14.52
CA GLU A 220 14.36 4.97 -14.45
C GLU A 220 13.77 3.66 -13.92
N ALA A 221 12.75 3.71 -13.06
CA ALA A 221 12.03 2.52 -12.62
C ALA A 221 11.12 1.96 -13.72
N ILE A 222 10.43 2.83 -14.48
CA ILE A 222 9.55 2.44 -15.59
C ILE A 222 10.35 1.87 -16.77
N ALA A 223 11.53 2.42 -17.06
CA ALA A 223 12.41 1.97 -18.14
C ALA A 223 13.26 0.74 -17.80
N ALA A 224 13.30 0.29 -16.54
CA ALA A 224 14.16 -0.80 -16.09
C ALA A 224 13.81 -2.15 -16.72
N GLN A 225 14.78 -2.78 -17.40
CA GLN A 225 14.66 -4.13 -17.94
C GLN A 225 15.86 -5.00 -17.52
N PRO A 226 15.67 -6.07 -16.72
CA PRO A 226 14.41 -6.47 -16.07
C PRO A 226 13.94 -5.42 -15.03
N PRO A 227 12.65 -5.39 -14.67
CA PRO A 227 12.13 -4.40 -13.72
C PRO A 227 12.85 -4.42 -12.36
N GLY A 228 13.30 -3.25 -11.93
CA GLY A 228 14.05 -3.03 -10.67
C GLY A 228 13.26 -2.21 -9.66
N LEU A 229 13.96 -1.72 -8.63
CA LEU A 229 13.38 -0.90 -7.56
C LEU A 229 13.15 0.57 -7.97
N GLU A 230 12.35 1.27 -7.17
CA GLU A 230 12.09 2.70 -7.33
C GLU A 230 13.34 3.53 -7.02
N THR A 231 13.49 4.69 -7.68
CA THR A 231 14.61 5.62 -7.42
C THR A 231 14.43 6.28 -6.04
N PRO A 232 15.33 6.13 -5.05
CA PRO A 232 15.09 6.51 -3.65
C PRO A 232 14.72 7.98 -3.38
N SER A 233 15.16 8.90 -4.24
CA SER A 233 14.85 10.33 -4.17
C SER A 233 13.56 10.72 -4.88
N PHE A 234 12.94 9.82 -5.64
CA PHE A 234 11.73 10.12 -6.42
C PHE A 234 10.55 10.45 -5.50
N GLY A 235 9.88 11.58 -5.76
CA GLY A 235 8.78 12.07 -4.93
C GLY A 235 9.17 12.56 -3.53
N ILE A 236 10.48 12.71 -3.23
CA ILE A 236 11.03 13.10 -1.92
C ILE A 236 10.72 12.06 -0.83
N THR A 237 11.41 10.91 -0.87
CA THR A 237 11.40 9.85 0.17
C THR A 237 9.99 9.51 0.70
N PRO A 238 9.10 8.98 -0.17
CA PRO A 238 7.67 8.80 0.15
C PRO A 238 7.46 7.93 1.39
N GLU A 239 6.30 8.07 2.03
CA GLU A 239 5.93 7.21 3.17
C GLU A 239 5.94 5.74 2.73
N MET A 240 6.67 4.94 3.50
CA MET A 240 6.76 3.50 3.34
C MET A 240 5.50 2.89 3.95
N ASN A 241 4.66 2.31 3.09
CA ASN A 241 3.29 1.94 3.42
C ASN A 241 3.22 0.59 4.17
N THR A 242 2.54 0.52 5.32
CA THR A 242 2.49 -0.72 6.13
C THR A 242 1.43 -1.73 5.70
N GLY A 243 0.75 -1.52 4.57
CA GLY A 243 -0.18 -2.50 4.01
C GLY A 243 0.40 -3.40 2.92
N LEU A 244 1.61 -3.15 2.42
CA LEU A 244 2.34 -4.13 1.59
C LEU A 244 3.86 -3.96 1.74
N PHE A 245 4.51 -4.91 2.43
CA PHE A 245 5.96 -4.87 2.63
C PHE A 245 6.57 -6.26 2.87
N LEU A 246 7.86 -6.40 2.56
CA LEU A 246 8.67 -7.57 2.89
C LEU A 246 9.66 -7.23 4.02
N MET A 247 9.81 -8.16 4.98
CA MET A 247 10.91 -8.16 5.96
C MET A 247 11.61 -9.52 5.98
N ALA A 248 12.93 -9.52 5.86
CA ALA A 248 13.79 -10.69 6.12
C ALA A 248 14.17 -10.77 7.62
N PRO A 249 14.57 -11.93 8.16
CA PRO A 249 14.86 -12.14 9.59
C PRO A 249 15.81 -11.13 10.24
N ALA A 250 16.74 -10.54 9.48
CA ALA A 250 17.62 -9.45 9.94
C ALA A 250 16.85 -8.25 10.54
N ALA A 251 15.61 -8.02 10.11
CA ALA A 251 14.74 -6.94 10.61
C ALA A 251 14.15 -7.19 12.00
N ALA A 252 14.42 -8.31 12.68
CA ALA A 252 13.86 -8.63 14.00
C ALA A 252 14.07 -7.50 15.04
N ALA A 253 15.25 -6.86 15.05
CA ALA A 253 15.54 -5.73 15.93
C ALA A 253 14.70 -4.47 15.61
N LEU A 254 14.38 -4.24 14.33
CA LEU A 254 13.48 -3.16 13.91
C LEU A 254 12.03 -3.46 14.35
N ALA A 255 11.57 -4.70 14.19
CA ALA A 255 10.21 -5.09 14.60
C ALA A 255 10.02 -5.04 16.13
N ALA A 256 11.06 -5.39 16.91
CA ALA A 256 11.06 -5.19 18.36
C ALA A 256 11.01 -3.69 18.73
N ALA A 257 11.79 -2.84 18.07
CA ALA A 257 11.74 -1.40 18.26
C ALA A 257 10.41 -0.77 17.82
N TRP A 258 9.75 -1.32 16.78
CA TRP A 258 8.43 -0.90 16.31
C TRP A 258 7.33 -1.21 17.34
N CYS A 259 7.36 -2.41 17.94
CA CYS A 259 6.50 -2.74 19.08
C CYS A 259 6.74 -1.76 20.24
N ALA A 260 7.99 -1.52 20.64
CA ALA A 260 8.32 -0.60 21.73
C ALA A 260 7.90 0.85 21.43
N ALA A 261 7.96 1.29 20.17
CA ALA A 261 7.53 2.62 19.74
C ALA A 261 6.00 2.80 19.73
N LEU A 262 5.24 1.71 19.60
CA LEU A 262 3.77 1.69 19.74
C LEU A 262 3.31 1.48 21.18
N ASP A 263 4.13 0.87 22.02
CA ASP A 263 3.84 0.60 23.42
C ASP A 263 4.21 1.76 24.36
N ALA A 264 5.00 2.73 23.88
CA ALA A 264 5.40 3.92 24.65
C ALA A 264 4.22 4.90 24.87
N ASP A 265 4.07 5.43 26.08
CA ASP A 265 2.97 6.35 26.40
C ASP A 265 2.92 7.58 25.48
N GLY A 266 1.71 7.94 25.06
CA GLY A 266 1.49 8.95 24.03
C GLY A 266 1.85 8.51 22.61
N ALA A 267 2.01 7.20 22.35
CA ALA A 267 2.05 6.63 20.99
C ALA A 267 0.68 6.58 20.32
N PHE A 268 -0.43 6.63 21.06
CA PHE A 268 -1.79 6.60 20.51
C PHE A 268 -2.45 7.99 20.59
N SER A 269 -2.00 8.90 19.74
CA SER A 269 -2.79 10.05 19.31
C SER A 269 -3.23 9.84 17.86
N ASN A 270 -4.20 10.61 17.37
CA ASN A 270 -4.65 10.57 15.97
C ASN A 270 -3.52 10.86 14.94
N TRP A 271 -2.34 11.27 15.42
CA TRP A 271 -1.15 11.65 14.65
C TRP A 271 0.04 10.69 14.89
N LYS A 272 -0.21 9.48 15.37
CA LYS A 272 0.77 8.39 15.44
C LYS A 272 0.06 7.05 15.21
N ASN A 273 0.38 6.41 14.10
CA ASN A 273 -0.04 5.05 13.78
C ASN A 273 1.19 4.14 13.58
N ASP A 274 0.94 2.87 13.32
CA ASP A 274 1.95 1.86 12.99
C ASP A 274 2.87 2.31 11.85
N GLN A 275 2.31 2.86 10.78
CA GLN A 275 3.07 3.37 9.64
C GLN A 275 4.02 4.49 10.02
N GLN A 276 3.56 5.52 10.73
CA GLN A 276 4.39 6.65 11.13
C GLN A 276 5.46 6.25 12.15
N ALA A 277 5.14 5.36 13.09
CA ALA A 277 6.11 4.80 14.03
C ALA A 277 7.23 4.04 13.30
N LEU A 278 6.88 3.23 12.29
CA LEU A 278 7.86 2.50 11.49
C LEU A 278 8.70 3.42 10.59
N ASN A 279 8.07 4.40 9.92
CA ASN A 279 8.77 5.37 9.09
C ASN A 279 9.77 6.20 9.91
N GLN A 280 9.43 6.58 11.16
CA GLN A 280 10.34 7.25 12.09
C GLN A 280 11.50 6.37 12.58
N LEU A 281 11.39 5.04 12.53
CA LEU A 281 12.48 4.11 12.84
C LEU A 281 13.37 3.90 11.62
N LEU A 282 12.77 3.64 10.45
CA LEU A 282 13.46 3.43 9.18
C LEU A 282 14.30 4.64 8.75
N ARG A 283 13.77 5.86 8.93
CA ARG A 283 14.43 7.12 8.56
C ARG A 283 15.63 7.49 9.47
N ARG A 284 15.87 6.80 10.59
CA ARG A 284 17.03 7.05 11.47
C ARG A 284 18.31 6.62 10.76
N GLY A 285 19.16 7.57 10.41
CA GLY A 285 20.39 7.29 9.66
C GLY A 285 20.12 6.70 8.28
N LEU A 286 19.01 7.09 7.64
CA LEU A 286 18.69 6.65 6.28
C LEU A 286 19.63 7.32 5.28
N VAL A 287 20.41 6.51 4.56
CA VAL A 287 21.37 6.96 3.54
C VAL A 287 20.96 6.39 2.19
N ALA A 288 20.69 7.27 1.23
CA ALA A 288 20.48 6.88 -0.16
C ALA A 288 21.78 6.36 -0.79
N PRO A 289 21.73 5.34 -1.65
CA PRO A 289 22.90 4.86 -2.37
C PRO A 289 23.40 5.89 -3.39
N PRO A 290 24.64 5.77 -3.88
CA PRO A 290 25.10 6.49 -5.06
C PRO A 290 24.14 6.24 -6.24
N ALA A 291 23.93 7.25 -7.08
CA ALA A 291 23.06 7.14 -8.26
C ALA A 291 23.49 6.08 -9.28
N SER A 292 24.72 5.56 -9.16
CA SER A 292 25.28 4.47 -9.95
C SER A 292 25.04 3.05 -9.38
N ASP A 293 24.50 2.89 -8.16
CA ASP A 293 24.16 1.57 -7.63
C ASP A 293 22.83 1.08 -8.23
N ALA A 294 22.95 0.20 -9.23
CA ALA A 294 21.82 -0.39 -9.94
C ALA A 294 20.82 -1.14 -9.04
N ARG A 295 21.20 -1.52 -7.81
CA ARG A 295 20.30 -2.15 -6.82
C ARG A 295 19.36 -1.15 -6.16
N LYS A 296 19.71 0.15 -6.13
CA LYS A 296 18.95 1.23 -5.50
C LYS A 296 18.58 1.01 -4.01
N LEU A 297 19.34 0.19 -3.29
CA LEU A 297 19.11 -0.10 -1.87
C LEU A 297 19.65 1.02 -0.97
N MET A 298 18.80 1.53 -0.09
CA MET A 298 19.18 2.49 0.96
C MET A 298 19.70 1.75 2.19
N ALA A 299 20.69 2.33 2.88
CA ALA A 299 21.05 1.88 4.22
C ALA A 299 20.09 2.55 5.22
N ALA A 300 19.30 1.76 5.95
CA ALA A 300 18.23 2.20 6.85
C ALA A 300 18.45 1.70 8.29
N TYR A 301 17.69 2.24 9.24
CA TYR A 301 17.73 1.86 10.67
C TYR A 301 19.18 1.84 11.24
N GLY A 302 19.80 3.02 11.26
CA GLY A 302 21.21 3.19 11.65
C GLY A 302 22.22 2.62 10.66
N GLY A 303 21.80 2.38 9.42
CA GLY A 303 22.60 1.70 8.38
C GLY A 303 22.66 0.18 8.52
N SER A 304 21.98 -0.42 9.50
CA SER A 304 22.02 -1.86 9.77
C SER A 304 21.17 -2.70 8.81
N LEU A 305 20.22 -2.09 8.08
CA LEU A 305 19.31 -2.78 7.17
C LEU A 305 19.38 -2.23 5.74
N GLN A 306 19.24 -3.10 4.74
CA GLN A 306 19.15 -2.75 3.32
C GLN A 306 17.69 -2.63 2.87
N LEU A 307 17.29 -1.44 2.46
CA LEU A 307 15.90 -1.04 2.18
C LEU A 307 15.69 -0.67 0.71
N GLY A 308 14.78 -1.38 0.05
CA GLY A 308 14.29 -1.04 -1.29
C GLY A 308 12.86 -0.49 -1.26
N LEU A 309 12.53 0.35 -2.25
CA LEU A 309 11.17 0.83 -2.49
C LEU A 309 10.57 0.11 -3.70
N LEU A 310 9.40 -0.48 -3.53
CA LEU A 310 8.64 -1.12 -4.60
C LEU A 310 8.05 -0.04 -5.52
N PRO A 311 8.27 -0.09 -6.84
CA PRO A 311 7.85 0.98 -7.73
C PRO A 311 6.33 0.92 -7.97
N ASN A 312 5.67 2.06 -7.84
CA ASN A 312 4.21 2.15 -7.85
C ASN A 312 3.56 1.83 -9.22
N HIS A 313 4.36 1.65 -10.29
CA HIS A 313 3.87 1.10 -11.56
C HIS A 313 3.74 -0.44 -11.57
N LEU A 314 4.40 -1.15 -10.64
CA LEU A 314 4.20 -2.57 -10.38
C LEU A 314 3.34 -2.81 -9.13
N PHE A 315 3.39 -1.88 -8.18
CA PHE A 315 2.69 -1.97 -6.90
C PHE A 315 1.91 -0.67 -6.64
N PRO A 316 0.84 -0.35 -7.40
CA PRO A 316 0.05 0.85 -7.18
C PRO A 316 -0.82 0.81 -5.92
N SER A 317 -1.05 2.00 -5.35
CA SER A 317 -2.22 2.24 -4.53
C SER A 317 -3.51 2.24 -5.36
N GLY A 318 -4.66 2.01 -4.72
CA GLY A 318 -5.96 2.01 -5.38
C GLY A 318 -6.28 3.34 -6.08
N HIS A 319 -5.76 4.46 -5.58
CA HIS A 319 -5.89 5.76 -6.25
C HIS A 319 -5.14 5.81 -7.58
N LEU A 320 -3.93 5.24 -7.66
CA LEU A 320 -3.18 5.17 -8.92
C LEU A 320 -3.82 4.20 -9.93
N PHE A 321 -4.35 3.09 -9.44
CA PHE A 321 -4.99 2.06 -10.25
C PHE A 321 -6.38 2.51 -10.76
N PHE A 322 -7.33 2.80 -9.87
CA PHE A 322 -8.73 3.08 -10.22
C PHE A 322 -8.99 4.54 -10.63
N ILE A 323 -8.39 5.51 -9.93
CA ILE A 323 -8.78 6.93 -10.03
C ILE A 323 -7.94 7.68 -11.07
N GLN A 324 -6.62 7.70 -10.91
CA GLN A 324 -5.73 8.32 -11.89
C GLN A 324 -5.57 7.48 -13.16
N ARG A 325 -5.87 6.16 -13.09
CA ARG A 325 -5.64 5.19 -14.17
C ARG A 325 -4.22 5.27 -14.73
N ALA A 326 -3.25 5.64 -13.87
CA ALA A 326 -1.92 6.08 -14.29
C ALA A 326 -1.19 5.01 -15.12
N LEU A 327 -1.47 3.74 -14.82
CA LEU A 327 -0.83 2.57 -15.43
C LEU A 327 -1.46 2.15 -16.77
N HIS A 328 -2.65 2.65 -17.12
CA HIS A 328 -3.30 2.30 -18.41
C HIS A 328 -2.40 2.68 -19.60
N ARG A 329 -1.64 3.78 -19.49
CA ARG A 329 -0.67 4.24 -20.49
C ARG A 329 0.63 3.41 -20.55
N LEU A 330 0.84 2.50 -19.61
CA LEU A 330 2.00 1.59 -19.58
C LEU A 330 1.68 0.20 -20.15
N GLY A 331 0.41 -0.11 -20.42
CA GLY A 331 -0.02 -1.36 -21.08
C GLY A 331 0.25 -2.66 -20.32
N ALA A 332 0.67 -2.59 -19.06
CA ALA A 332 1.11 -3.74 -18.27
C ALA A 332 0.31 -3.90 -16.97
N THR A 333 -0.17 -5.11 -16.70
CA THR A 333 -0.83 -5.46 -15.43
C THR A 333 0.17 -5.34 -14.27
N PRO A 334 -0.15 -4.60 -13.19
CA PRO A 334 0.71 -4.53 -12.01
C PRO A 334 0.80 -5.90 -11.32
N VAL A 335 1.77 -6.05 -10.42
CA VAL A 335 1.99 -7.27 -9.63
C VAL A 335 0.96 -7.38 -8.51
N ALA A 336 0.73 -6.31 -7.76
CA ALA A 336 -0.32 -6.22 -6.76
C ALA A 336 -0.88 -4.80 -6.66
N VAL A 337 -2.14 -4.67 -6.24
CA VAL A 337 -2.82 -3.37 -6.02
C VAL A 337 -3.26 -3.30 -4.56
N HIS A 338 -2.83 -2.27 -3.81
CA HIS A 338 -3.25 -2.04 -2.42
C HIS A 338 -4.32 -0.97 -2.37
N LEU A 339 -5.54 -1.25 -1.85
CA LEU A 339 -6.68 -0.33 -1.94
C LEU A 339 -6.67 0.84 -0.93
N THR A 340 -5.51 1.43 -0.68
CA THR A 340 -5.41 2.76 -0.05
C THR A 340 -6.07 3.85 -0.90
N PHE A 341 -6.41 4.96 -0.22
CA PHE A 341 -6.98 6.18 -0.79
C PHE A 341 -8.29 5.95 -1.59
N GLN A 342 -9.08 4.94 -1.20
CA GLN A 342 -10.49 4.79 -1.61
C GLN A 342 -11.41 5.40 -0.56
N ASN A 343 -12.47 6.08 -1.03
CA ASN A 343 -13.53 6.61 -0.17
C ASN A 343 -14.43 5.48 0.36
N CYS A 344 -15.24 5.79 1.39
CA CYS A 344 -16.28 4.91 1.94
C CYS A 344 -15.76 3.59 2.57
N ASP A 345 -14.55 3.64 3.16
CA ASP A 345 -13.93 2.55 3.92
C ASP A 345 -13.99 1.17 3.19
N GLN A 346 -14.23 0.06 3.88
CA GLN A 346 -14.34 -1.26 3.24
C GLN A 346 -15.44 -1.31 2.17
N SER A 347 -16.56 -0.60 2.34
CA SER A 347 -17.66 -0.65 1.38
C SER A 347 -17.23 -0.14 0.01
N GLY A 348 -16.55 1.02 -0.05
CA GLY A 348 -16.02 1.58 -1.29
C GLY A 348 -14.87 0.74 -1.86
N LYS A 349 -14.00 0.18 -1.01
CA LYS A 349 -12.96 -0.77 -1.45
C LYS A 349 -13.58 -2.00 -2.13
N ARG A 350 -14.60 -2.63 -1.53
CA ARG A 350 -15.31 -3.80 -2.09
C ARG A 350 -15.98 -3.47 -3.43
N HIS A 351 -16.65 -2.31 -3.53
CA HIS A 351 -17.24 -1.87 -4.79
C HIS A 351 -16.18 -1.59 -5.88
N ARG A 352 -15.04 -0.98 -5.55
CA ARG A 352 -13.91 -0.81 -6.49
C ARG A 352 -13.30 -2.14 -6.92
N MET A 353 -13.17 -3.11 -6.03
CA MET A 353 -12.75 -4.47 -6.41
C MET A 353 -13.74 -5.09 -7.40
N ARG A 354 -15.06 -5.02 -7.15
CA ARG A 354 -16.09 -5.52 -8.08
C ARG A 354 -16.05 -4.81 -9.44
N GLU A 355 -15.97 -3.48 -9.47
CA GLU A 355 -15.84 -2.68 -10.70
C GLU A 355 -14.60 -3.07 -11.53
N GLY A 356 -13.48 -3.38 -10.87
CA GLY A 356 -12.24 -3.81 -11.52
C GLY A 356 -12.15 -5.31 -11.83
N GLY A 357 -13.18 -6.11 -11.52
CA GLY A 357 -13.12 -7.57 -11.64
C GLY A 357 -12.17 -8.25 -10.64
N LEU A 358 -11.75 -7.55 -9.59
CA LEU A 358 -10.81 -7.99 -8.56
C LEU A 358 -11.49 -8.61 -7.33
N TRP A 359 -12.81 -8.77 -7.36
CA TRP A 359 -13.58 -9.46 -6.33
C TRP A 359 -14.00 -10.85 -6.84
N LEU A 360 -13.65 -11.89 -6.10
CA LEU A 360 -13.77 -13.30 -6.49
C LEU A 360 -14.68 -14.12 -5.56
N VAL A 361 -15.32 -13.46 -4.58
CA VAL A 361 -16.06 -14.08 -3.47
C VAL A 361 -17.43 -13.40 -3.27
N ASP A 362 -18.19 -13.30 -4.38
CA ASP A 362 -19.60 -12.92 -4.41
C ASP A 362 -20.53 -14.15 -4.31
#